data_AF-A0A835VJ09-F1
#
_entry.id   AF-A0A835VJ09-F1
#
_cell.length_a   1.000
_cell.length_b   1.000
_cell.length_c   1.000
_cell.angle_alpha   90.00
_cell.angle_beta   90.00
_cell.angle_gamma   90.00
#
_symmetry.space_group_name_H-M   'P 1'
#
loop_
_entity.id
_entity.type
_entity.pdbx_description
1 polymer ?
#
loop_
_entity_poly.entity_id
_entity_poly.type
_entity_poly.pdbx_seq_one_letter_code
_entity_poly.pdbx_strand_id
1 'polypeptide(L)'
;MDPQGHVSQPVMGVAATVPYQAYPHLYQQQQQQQLQMFWADQYREIEQTTDFKNHSLPLARIKKIMKADEDVRMIAAEAPVVFARACEMFILELTHRSWAHAEENKRRTLQK
;
A
#
# COMPACT_ATOMS: atom_id res chain seq x y z
N MET A 1 33.49 17.86 6.09
CA MET A 1 33.90 18.67 4.91
C MET A 1 35.08 17.91 4.33
N ASP A 2 34.92 16.93 3.45
CA ASP A 2 34.10 16.95 2.24
C ASP A 2 32.58 16.78 2.41
N PRO A 3 31.75 17.53 1.65
CA PRO A 3 30.31 17.68 1.92
C PRO A 3 29.38 17.00 0.89
N GLN A 4 29.88 16.08 0.07
CA GLN A 4 29.10 15.52 -1.04
C GLN A 4 28.70 14.07 -0.78
N GLY A 5 27.59 13.90 -0.07
CA GLY A 5 26.80 12.67 -0.10
C GLY A 5 26.33 12.41 -1.53
N HIS A 6 27.06 11.55 -2.25
CA HIS A 6 26.67 11.07 -3.56
C HIS A 6 25.39 10.23 -3.43
N VAL A 7 24.25 10.89 -3.62
CA VAL A 7 22.97 10.25 -3.90
C VAL A 7 23.11 9.57 -5.27
N SER A 8 23.44 8.27 -5.27
CA SER A 8 23.43 7.48 -6.51
C SER A 8 22.06 7.60 -7.17
N GLN A 9 22.05 8.09 -8.41
CA GLN A 9 20.86 8.37 -9.23
C GLN A 9 20.10 7.08 -9.59
N PRO A 10 18.76 7.12 -9.76
CA PRO A 10 18.07 6.12 -10.55
C PRO A 10 18.30 6.43 -12.03
N VAL A 11 18.88 5.47 -12.75
CA VAL A 11 19.03 5.52 -14.21
C VAL A 11 17.66 5.24 -14.83
N MET A 12 16.96 6.27 -15.29
CA MET A 12 16.02 6.14 -16.41
C MET A 12 15.88 7.49 -17.11
N GLY A 13 16.06 7.47 -18.43
CA GLY A 13 16.48 8.60 -19.27
C GLY A 13 15.70 9.89 -19.05
N VAL A 14 16.40 10.95 -18.66
CA VAL A 14 15.83 12.28 -18.48
C VAL A 14 16.45 13.28 -19.44
N ALA A 15 15.56 13.97 -20.13
CA ALA A 15 15.81 15.21 -20.83
C ALA A 15 16.53 16.22 -19.91
N ALA A 16 17.47 16.96 -20.50
CA ALA A 16 18.18 18.05 -19.84
C ALA A 16 17.18 19.08 -19.30
N THR A 17 17.18 19.35 -17.97
CA THR A 17 16.85 20.64 -17.29
C THR A 17 16.36 20.54 -15.84
N VAL A 18 16.13 19.36 -15.25
CA VAL A 18 15.58 19.29 -13.86
C VAL A 18 16.64 19.63 -12.80
N PRO A 19 16.43 20.64 -11.92
CA PRO A 19 17.36 20.98 -10.85
C PRO A 19 17.49 19.85 -9.82
N TYR A 20 18.69 19.61 -9.27
CA TYR A 20 18.94 18.51 -8.32
C TYR A 20 18.08 18.57 -7.05
N GLN A 21 17.72 19.79 -6.63
CA GLN A 21 16.85 20.06 -5.49
C GLN A 21 15.40 19.61 -5.76
N ALA A 22 15.04 19.37 -7.02
CA ALA A 22 13.70 18.98 -7.43
C ALA A 22 13.43 17.47 -7.31
N TYR A 23 14.46 16.62 -7.34
CA TYR A 23 14.29 15.17 -7.37
C TYR A 23 13.47 14.60 -6.20
N PRO A 24 13.66 15.02 -4.93
CA PRO A 24 12.87 14.48 -3.82
C PRO A 24 11.37 14.79 -3.95
N HIS A 25 11.01 16.00 -4.41
CA HIS A 25 9.59 16.36 -4.55
C HIS A 25 8.93 15.64 -5.72
N LEU A 26 9.64 15.46 -6.84
CA LEU A 26 9.12 14.74 -8.01
C LEU A 26 8.88 13.27 -7.67
N TYR A 27 9.81 12.66 -6.92
CA TYR A 27 9.67 11.28 -6.49
C TYR A 27 8.50 11.09 -5.52
N GLN A 28 8.34 12.00 -4.55
CA GLN A 28 7.19 11.98 -3.64
C GLN A 28 5.86 12.17 -4.39
N GLN A 29 5.83 13.05 -5.39
CA GLN A 29 4.65 13.25 -6.25
C GLN A 29 4.32 11.99 -7.05
N GLN A 30 5.32 11.31 -7.61
CA GLN A 30 5.13 10.05 -8.33
C GLN A 30 4.55 8.95 -7.44
N GLN A 31 5.05 8.80 -6.20
CA GLN A 31 4.49 7.84 -5.24
C GLN A 31 3.01 8.15 -4.92
N GLN A 32 2.68 9.43 -4.72
CA GLN A 32 1.29 9.85 -4.47
C GLN A 32 0.38 9.51 -5.66
N GLN A 33 0.84 9.75 -6.89
CA GLN A 33 0.08 9.39 -8.10
C GLN A 33 -0.13 7.88 -8.23
N GLN A 34 0.91 7.07 -7.98
CA GLN A 34 0.78 5.61 -7.99
C GLN A 34 -0.26 5.13 -6.97
N LEU A 35 -0.24 5.71 -5.77
CA LEU A 35 -1.21 5.37 -4.74
C LEU A 35 -2.64 5.80 -5.11
N GLN A 36 -2.81 6.97 -5.73
CA GLN A 36 -4.13 7.41 -6.23
C GLN A 36 -4.68 6.47 -7.31
N MET A 37 -3.84 6.03 -8.25
CA MET A 37 -4.23 5.05 -9.27
C MET A 37 -4.61 3.71 -8.65
N PHE A 38 -3.81 3.21 -7.70
CA PHE A 38 -4.14 2.01 -6.93
C PHE A 38 -5.53 2.11 -6.29
N TRP A 39 -5.82 3.20 -5.59
CA TRP A 39 -7.12 3.39 -4.95
C TRP A 39 -8.26 3.46 -5.95
N ALA A 40 -8.09 4.17 -7.07
CA ALA A 40 -9.09 4.23 -8.14
C ALA A 40 -9.39 2.82 -8.71
N ASP A 41 -8.37 2.00 -8.93
CA ASP A 41 -8.53 0.63 -9.40
C ASP A 41 -9.23 -0.25 -8.35
N GLN A 42 -8.87 -0.13 -7.07
CA GLN A 42 -9.51 -0.87 -5.98
C GLN A 42 -11.00 -0.54 -5.83
N TYR A 43 -11.38 0.73 -5.96
CA TYR A 43 -12.79 1.14 -5.93
C TYR A 43 -13.55 0.59 -7.13
N ARG A 44 -12.98 0.65 -8.34
CA ARG A 44 -13.60 0.06 -9.54
C ARG A 44 -13.82 -1.44 -9.39
N GLU A 45 -12.86 -2.16 -8.82
CA GLU A 45 -12.98 -3.60 -8.55
C GLU A 45 -14.10 -3.90 -7.54
N ILE A 46 -14.23 -3.09 -6.49
CA ILE A 46 -15.33 -3.21 -5.51
C ILE A 46 -16.68 -3.02 -6.19
N GLU A 47 -16.84 -1.98 -7.02
CA GLU A 47 -18.09 -1.71 -7.74
C GLU A 47 -18.49 -2.84 -8.69
N GLN A 48 -17.51 -3.56 -9.25
CA GLN A 48 -17.73 -4.69 -10.17
C GLN A 48 -17.92 -6.03 -9.45
N THR A 49 -17.59 -6.11 -8.16
CA THR A 49 -17.65 -7.36 -7.39
C THR A 49 -19.10 -7.77 -7.14
N THR A 50 -19.46 -8.96 -7.63
CA THR A 50 -20.81 -9.55 -7.46
C THR A 50 -20.80 -10.86 -6.67
N ASP A 51 -19.64 -11.50 -6.53
CA ASP A 51 -19.45 -12.73 -5.75
C ASP A 51 -18.74 -12.42 -4.42
N PHE A 52 -19.45 -12.61 -3.31
CA PHE A 52 -18.97 -12.40 -1.95
C PHE A 52 -18.63 -13.72 -1.24
N LYS A 53 -18.42 -14.82 -1.98
CA LYS A 53 -18.06 -16.11 -1.38
C LYS A 53 -16.56 -16.35 -1.40
N ASN A 54 -15.87 -15.85 -2.41
CA ASN A 54 -14.46 -16.08 -2.64
C ASN A 54 -13.61 -14.93 -2.08
N HIS A 55 -12.95 -15.19 -0.95
CA HIS A 55 -12.06 -14.23 -0.31
C HIS A 55 -10.66 -14.82 -0.13
N SER A 56 -9.63 -14.00 -0.34
CA SER A 56 -8.22 -14.33 -0.08
C SER A 56 -7.96 -14.62 1.40
N LEU A 57 -8.75 -14.01 2.31
CA LEU A 57 -8.61 -14.13 3.76
C LEU A 57 -9.73 -14.98 4.37
N PRO A 58 -9.41 -15.91 5.30
CA PRO A 58 -10.41 -16.80 5.88
C PRO A 58 -11.33 -16.06 6.87
N LEU A 59 -12.62 -15.96 6.54
CA LEU A 59 -13.64 -15.26 7.34
C LEU A 59 -13.71 -15.75 8.79
N ALA A 60 -13.52 -17.05 9.02
CA ALA A 60 -13.50 -17.62 10.37
C ALA A 60 -12.36 -17.07 11.23
N ARG A 61 -11.18 -16.79 10.63
CA ARG A 61 -10.05 -16.20 11.35
C ARG A 61 -10.29 -14.73 11.65
N ILE A 62 -10.85 -13.99 10.69
CA ILE A 62 -11.27 -12.59 10.88
C ILE A 62 -12.25 -12.51 12.05
N LYS A 63 -13.30 -13.35 12.05
CA LYS A 63 -14.28 -13.42 13.15
C LYS A 63 -13.61 -13.73 14.49
N LYS A 64 -12.64 -14.66 14.53
CA LYS A 64 -11.89 -14.97 15.77
C LYS A 64 -11.09 -13.78 16.29
N ILE A 65 -10.45 -13.01 15.41
CA ILE A 65 -9.70 -11.80 15.79
C ILE A 65 -10.66 -10.74 16.34
N MET A 66 -11.78 -10.49 15.66
CA MET A 66 -12.82 -9.57 16.14
C MET A 66 -13.38 -9.97 17.52
N LYS A 67 -13.46 -11.29 17.79
CA LYS A 67 -13.93 -11.87 19.07
C LYS A 67 -12.85 -11.98 20.15
N ALA A 68 -11.62 -11.58 19.86
CA ALA A 68 -10.58 -11.50 20.89
C ALA A 68 -10.86 -10.35 21.88
N ASP A 69 -11.68 -9.38 21.48
CA ASP A 69 -12.25 -8.36 22.35
C ASP A 69 -13.47 -8.93 23.10
N GLU A 70 -13.41 -8.94 24.44
CA GLU A 70 -14.43 -9.50 25.32
C GLU A 70 -15.76 -8.75 25.25
N ASP A 71 -15.75 -7.46 24.86
CA ASP A 71 -16.95 -6.64 24.75
C ASP A 71 -17.75 -6.95 23.47
N VAL A 72 -17.14 -7.65 22.50
CA VAL A 72 -17.79 -7.99 21.23
C VAL A 72 -18.67 -9.23 21.39
N ARG A 73 -19.97 -9.04 21.63
CA ARG A 73 -20.94 -10.14 21.83
C ARG A 73 -21.48 -10.77 20.56
N MET A 74 -21.82 -9.98 19.56
CA MET A 74 -22.35 -10.48 18.28
C MET A 74 -21.63 -9.79 17.13
N ILE A 75 -21.50 -10.50 16.03
CA ILE A 75 -20.89 -10.00 14.80
C ILE A 75 -21.83 -10.38 13.67
N ALA A 76 -22.29 -9.38 12.93
CA ALA A 76 -23.14 -9.56 11.77
C ALA A 76 -22.40 -10.33 10.66
N ALA A 77 -23.11 -11.07 9.82
CA ALA A 77 -22.49 -11.98 8.85
C ALA A 77 -21.70 -11.23 7.77
N GLU A 78 -22.11 -10.00 7.45
CA GLU A 78 -21.50 -9.09 6.49
C GLU A 78 -20.20 -8.47 7.02
N ALA A 79 -20.01 -8.35 8.34
CA ALA A 79 -18.83 -7.67 8.88
C ALA A 79 -17.52 -8.40 8.53
N PRO A 80 -17.38 -9.74 8.72
CA PRO A 80 -16.19 -10.46 8.26
C PRO A 80 -15.92 -10.37 6.76
N VAL A 81 -16.97 -10.28 5.93
CA VAL A 81 -16.87 -10.12 4.47
C VAL A 81 -16.24 -8.76 4.14
N VAL A 82 -16.76 -7.68 4.73
CA VAL A 82 -16.20 -6.33 4.56
C VAL A 82 -14.76 -6.27 5.06
N PHE A 83 -14.47 -6.86 6.23
CA PHE A 83 -13.11 -6.93 6.76
C PHE A 83 -12.15 -7.71 5.87
N ALA A 84 -12.60 -8.77 5.19
CA ALA A 84 -11.74 -9.51 4.28
C ALA A 84 -11.22 -8.60 3.16
N ARG A 85 -12.10 -7.81 2.53
CA ARG A 85 -11.71 -6.87 1.49
C ARG A 85 -10.91 -5.68 2.04
N ALA A 86 -11.34 -5.11 3.15
CA ALA A 86 -10.63 -3.99 3.78
C ALA A 86 -9.20 -4.37 4.20
N CYS A 87 -9.01 -5.56 4.76
CA CYS A 87 -7.68 -6.06 5.13
C CYS A 87 -6.80 -6.32 3.91
N GLU A 88 -7.35 -6.83 2.80
CA GLU A 88 -6.60 -6.99 1.54
C GLU A 88 -6.08 -5.64 1.04
N MET A 89 -6.96 -4.63 0.98
CA MET A 89 -6.59 -3.26 0.57
C MET A 89 -5.57 -2.63 1.52
N PHE A 90 -5.76 -2.81 2.84
CA PHE A 90 -4.85 -2.31 3.86
C PHE A 90 -3.45 -2.91 3.71
N ILE A 91 -3.34 -4.24 3.52
CA ILE A 91 -2.06 -4.91 3.34
C ILE A 91 -1.37 -4.40 2.06
N LEU A 92 -2.11 -4.27 0.95
CA LEU A 92 -1.57 -3.77 -0.31
C LEU A 92 -1.06 -2.33 -0.18
N GLU A 93 -1.86 -1.42 0.39
CA GLU A 93 -1.44 -0.03 0.59
C GLU A 93 -0.21 0.06 1.51
N LEU A 94 -0.24 -0.62 2.66
CA LEU A 94 0.87 -0.62 3.61
C LEU A 94 2.14 -1.17 2.95
N THR A 95 2.01 -2.21 2.13
CA THR A 95 3.13 -2.80 1.38
C THR A 95 3.67 -1.82 0.35
N HIS A 96 2.81 -1.12 -0.41
CA HIS A 96 3.24 -0.09 -1.37
C HIS A 96 4.03 1.03 -0.70
N ARG A 97 3.51 1.57 0.41
CA ARG A 97 4.18 2.64 1.18
C ARG A 97 5.51 2.17 1.78
N SER A 98 5.54 0.94 2.30
CA SER A 98 6.76 0.34 2.87
C SER A 98 7.80 0.06 1.79
N TRP A 99 7.36 -0.35 0.59
CA TRP A 99 8.23 -0.64 -0.55
C TRP A 99 8.89 0.63 -1.09
N ALA A 100 8.11 1.70 -1.25
CA ALA A 100 8.62 3.02 -1.58
C ALA A 100 9.77 3.44 -0.65
N HIS A 101 9.60 3.27 0.66
CA HIS A 101 10.66 3.55 1.63
C HIS A 101 11.87 2.61 1.49
N ALA A 102 11.68 1.34 1.14
CA ALA A 102 12.79 0.43 0.86
C ALA A 102 13.59 0.86 -0.38
N GLU A 103 12.90 1.26 -1.45
CA GLU A 103 13.51 1.74 -2.70
C GLU A 103 14.32 3.03 -2.50
N GLU A 104 13.80 3.99 -1.72
CA GLU A 104 14.54 5.21 -1.35
C GLU A 104 15.89 4.91 -0.69
N ASN A 105 15.92 3.84 0.11
CA ASN A 105 17.12 3.36 0.79
C ASN A 105 17.93 2.36 -0.06
N LYS A 106 17.61 2.20 -1.35
CA LYS A 106 18.25 1.28 -2.31
C LYS A 106 18.23 -0.17 -1.83
N ARG A 107 17.24 -0.54 -1.03
CA ARG A 107 17.02 -1.90 -0.54
C ARG A 107 16.02 -2.61 -1.46
N ARG A 108 16.30 -3.89 -1.76
CA ARG A 108 15.39 -4.77 -2.53
C ARG A 108 14.62 -5.75 -1.64
N THR A 109 14.68 -5.54 -0.33
CA THR A 109 14.06 -6.41 0.67
C THR A 109 13.34 -5.55 1.71
N LEU A 110 12.04 -5.81 1.87
CA LEU A 110 11.24 -5.25 2.96
C LEU A 110 11.70 -5.85 4.28
N GLN A 111 11.82 -4.99 5.29
CA GLN A 111 12.16 -5.38 6.64
C GLN A 111 10.88 -5.49 7.47
N LYS A 112 10.94 -6.30 8.53
CA LYS A 112 9.85 -6.46 9.50
C LYS A 112 9.78 -5.32 10.49
#